data_AF-A0AAJ2SM49-F1
#
_entry.id   AF-A0AAJ2SM49-F1
#
_cell.length_a   1.000
_cell.length_b   1.000
_cell.length_c   1.000
_cell.angle_alpha   90.00
_cell.angle_beta   90.00
_cell.angle_gamma   90.00
#
_symmetry.space_group_name_H-M   'P 1'
#
loop_
_entity.id
_entity.type
_entity.pdbx_description
1 polymer ?
#
loop_
_entity_poly.entity_id
_entity_poly.type
_entity_poly.pdbx_seq_one_letter_code
_entity_poly.pdbx_strand_id
1 'polypeptide(L)' 'MSTPPVKTLIDEQIEELAADRMILAFTHTKWLGALSLAHDAGIPNVHAWSGRACMCGEWTVAYKVKA' A
#
# COMPACT_ATOMS: atom_id res chain seq x y z
N MET A 1 -3.19 -39.05 -19.70
CA MET A 1 -3.45 -38.30 -18.46
C MET A 1 -2.48 -37.13 -18.41
N SER A 2 -2.94 -35.91 -18.71
CA SER A 2 -2.09 -34.73 -18.58
C SER A 2 -2.27 -34.18 -17.17
N THR A 3 -1.19 -34.14 -16.40
CA THR A 3 -1.19 -33.57 -15.04
C THR A 3 -1.32 -32.06 -15.17
N PRO A 4 -2.28 -31.40 -14.48
CA PRO A 4 -2.34 -29.94 -14.49
C PRO A 4 -1.05 -29.37 -13.87
N PRO A 5 -0.51 -28.28 -14.41
CA PRO A 5 0.67 -27.65 -13.85
C PRO A 5 0.38 -27.25 -12.41
N VAL A 6 1.24 -27.69 -11.49
CA VAL A 6 1.18 -27.26 -10.09
C VAL A 6 1.61 -25.80 -10.07
N LYS A 7 0.65 -24.88 -9.89
CA LYS A 7 0.95 -23.47 -9.69
C LYS A 7 1.76 -23.33 -8.40
N THR A 8 2.81 -22.53 -8.44
CA THR A 8 3.54 -22.23 -7.21
C THR A 8 2.69 -21.25 -6.37
N LEU A 9 2.91 -21.24 -5.06
CA LEU A 9 2.27 -20.27 -4.16
C LEU A 9 2.47 -18.82 -4.64
N ILE A 10 3.61 -18.55 -5.29
CA ILE A 10 3.92 -17.23 -5.85
C ILE A 10 3.00 -16.90 -7.03
N ASP A 11 2.73 -17.87 -7.91
CA ASP A 11 1.84 -17.66 -9.06
C ASP A 11 0.40 -17.39 -8.61
N GLU A 12 -0.06 -18.08 -7.57
CA GLU A 12 -1.39 -17.87 -6.96
C GLU A 12 -1.49 -16.49 -6.29
N GLN A 13 -0.43 -16.05 -5.61
CA GLN A 13 -0.37 -14.74 -4.96
C GLN A 13 -0.30 -13.59 -5.97
N ILE A 14 0.37 -13.78 -7.11
CA ILE A 14 0.43 -12.78 -8.20
C ILE A 14 -0.95 -12.61 -8.86
N GLU A 15 -1.70 -13.70 -9.05
CA GLU A 15 -3.07 -13.63 -9.61
C GLU A 15 -4.06 -12.90 -8.67
N GLU A 16 -3.90 -13.02 -7.35
CA GLU A 16 -4.73 -12.28 -6.37
C GLU A 16 -4.30 -10.81 -6.18
N LEU A 17 -3.08 -10.46 -6.56
CA LEU A 17 -2.59 -9.09 -6.41
C LEU A 17 -3.26 -8.20 -7.48
N ALA A 18 -4.12 -7.28 -7.04
CA ALA A 18 -4.79 -6.34 -7.94
C ALA A 18 -3.77 -5.53 -8.75
N ALA A 19 -3.65 -5.86 -10.04
CA ALA A 19 -2.60 -5.37 -10.95
C ALA A 19 -2.43 -3.83 -11.01
N ASP A 20 -3.48 -3.07 -10.67
CA ASP A 20 -3.56 -1.62 -10.85
C ASP A 20 -3.53 -0.79 -9.56
N ARG A 21 -3.22 -1.39 -8.40
CA ARG A 21 -3.26 -0.66 -7.12
C ARG A 21 -1.99 -0.82 -6.33
N MET A 22 -0.94 -0.12 -6.77
CA MET A 22 0.21 0.12 -5.92
C MET A 22 -0.20 1.14 -4.85
N ILE A 23 -0.16 0.71 -3.59
CA ILE A 23 -0.47 1.57 -2.44
C ILE A 23 0.84 1.94 -1.76
N LEU A 24 1.13 3.23 -1.69
CA LEU A 24 2.18 3.73 -0.80
C LEU A 24 1.56 4.05 0.56
N ALA A 25 2.06 3.43 1.61
CA ALA A 25 1.60 3.63 2.98
C ALA A 25 2.73 4.13 3.87
N PHE A 26 2.45 5.18 4.65
CA PHE A 26 3.40 5.79 5.56
C PHE A 26 2.86 5.74 6.98
N THR A 27 3.64 5.21 7.92
CA THR A 27 3.24 5.00 9.32
C THR A 27 4.13 5.78 10.26
N HIS A 28 3.53 6.45 11.24
CA HIS A 28 4.25 7.15 12.30
C HIS A 28 3.40 7.19 13.58
N THR A 29 4.04 7.27 14.74
CA THR A 29 3.39 7.49 16.05
C THR A 29 2.55 8.77 16.16
N LYS A 30 2.65 9.70 15.19
CA LYS A 30 1.92 10.97 15.16
C LYS A 30 1.32 11.15 13.79
N TRP A 31 0.06 11.61 13.74
CA TRP A 31 -0.64 11.92 12.49
C TRP A 31 0.17 12.82 11.55
N LEU A 32 0.70 13.94 12.06
CA LEU A 32 1.51 14.87 11.27
C LEU A 32 2.85 14.26 10.84
N GLY A 33 3.39 13.32 11.60
CA GLY A 33 4.60 12.59 11.21
C GLY A 33 4.36 11.70 10.00
N ALA A 34 3.22 11.02 9.94
CA ALA A 34 2.85 10.18 8.79
C ALA A 34 2.66 11.02 7.51
N LEU A 35 2.08 12.23 7.63
CA LEU A 35 1.98 13.19 6.52
C LEU A 35 3.35 13.76 6.11
N SER A 36 4.25 14.02 7.07
CA SER A 36 5.62 14.47 6.78
C SER A 36 6.39 13.43 5.99
N LEU A 37 6.29 12.15 6.37
CA LEU A 37 6.91 11.05 5.62
C LEU A 37 6.37 10.95 4.18
N ALA A 38 5.07 11.18 4.00
CA ALA A 38 4.47 11.23 2.66
C ALA A 38 4.99 12.42 1.84
N HIS A 39 5.16 13.59 2.47
CA HIS A 39 5.78 14.76 1.84
C HIS A 39 7.22 14.46 1.41
N ASP A 40 8.02 13.87 2.29
CA ASP A 40 9.43 13.54 2.04
C ASP A 40 9.59 12.48 0.93
N ALA A 41 8.59 11.62 0.78
CA ALA A 41 8.49 10.66 -0.33
C ALA A 41 7.98 11.28 -1.65
N GLY A 42 7.76 12.60 -1.69
CA GLY A 42 7.42 13.32 -2.91
C GLY A 42 5.92 13.34 -3.25
N ILE A 43 5.02 13.06 -2.31
CA ILE A 43 3.58 13.17 -2.54
C ILE A 43 3.20 14.66 -2.66
N PRO A 44 2.71 15.14 -3.83
CA PRO A 44 2.49 16.57 -4.05
C PRO A 44 1.38 17.17 -3.17
N ASN A 45 0.35 16.38 -2.87
CA ASN A 45 -0.73 16.76 -1.96
C ASN A 45 -0.90 15.67 -0.90
N VAL A 46 -0.27 15.88 0.27
CA VAL A 46 -0.32 14.94 1.38
C VAL A 46 -1.73 14.73 1.94
N HIS A 47 -2.68 15.64 1.69
CA HIS A 47 -4.07 15.47 2.13
C HIS A 47 -4.93 14.67 1.14
N ALA A 48 -4.41 14.35 -0.05
CA ALA A 48 -5.10 13.52 -1.06
C ALA A 48 -4.93 12.00 -0.82
N TRP A 49 -4.93 11.57 0.45
CA TRP A 49 -4.81 10.17 0.81
C TRP A 49 -6.08 9.40 0.41
N SER A 50 -5.89 8.14 0.03
CA SER A 50 -6.96 7.20 -0.33
C SER A 50 -7.50 6.43 0.87
N GLY A 51 -6.75 6.40 1.98
CA GLY A 51 -7.18 5.81 3.24
C GLY A 51 -6.29 6.26 4.40
N ARG A 52 -6.80 6.13 5.62
CA ARG A 52 -6.05 6.33 6.85
C ARG A 52 -6.47 5.32 7.92
N ALA A 53 -5.54 4.95 8.78
CA ALA A 53 -5.78 4.10 9.94
C ALA A 53 -5.04 4.64 11.17
N CYS A 54 -5.59 4.38 12.36
CA CYS A 54 -4.89 4.57 13.63
C CYS A 54 -4.96 3.24 14.39
N MET A 55 -3.84 2.54 14.47
CA MET A 55 -3.75 1.20 15.04
C MET A 55 -2.60 1.18 16.04
N CYS A 56 -2.85 0.66 17.24
CA CYS A 56 -1.83 0.51 18.28
C CYS A 56 -1.03 1.78 18.62
N GLY A 57 -1.64 2.97 18.48
CA GLY A 57 -0.98 4.26 18.74
C GLY A 57 -0.18 4.82 17.55
N GLU A 58 -0.20 4.14 16.41
CA GLU A 58 0.41 4.61 15.17
C GLU A 58 -0.63 5.05 14.15
N TRP A 59 -0.30 6.12 13.44
CA TRP A 59 -1.09 6.66 12.33
C TRP A 59 -0.49 6.23 11.01
N THR A 60 -1.32 5.64 10.15
CA THR A 60 -0.95 5.26 8.78
C THR A 60 -1.78 6.06 7.78
N VAL A 61 -1.14 6.61 6.76
CA VAL A 61 -1.78 7.21 5.58
C VAL A 61 -1.42 6.42 4.33
N ALA A 62 -2.41 6.15 3.49
CA ALA A 62 -2.24 5.35 2.28
C ALA A 62 -2.65 6.14 1.03
N TYR A 63 -1.84 6.06 -0.03
CA TYR A 63 -2.07 6.71 -1.32
C TYR A 63 -2.15 5.67 -2.42
N LYS A 64 -3.18 5.75 -3.27
CA LYS A 64 -3.23 4.99 -4.52
C LYS A 64 -2.33 5.66 -5.54
N VAL A 65 -1.34 4.92 -6.03
CA VAL A 65 -0.47 5.35 -7.11
C VAL A 65 -0.99 4.74 -8.41
N LYS A 66 -1.12 5.57 -9.45
CA LYS A 66 -1.30 5.10 -10.82
C LYS A 66 0.10 5.01 -11.45
N ALA A 67 0.41 3.86 -12.04
CA ALA A 67 1.63 3.67 -12.80
C ALA A 67 1.66 4.56 -14.04
#